data_AF-A0AAJ8AZL1-F1
#
_entry.id   AF-A0AAJ8AZL1-F1
#
_cell.length_a   1.000
_cell.length_b   1.000
_cell.length_c   1.000
_cell.angle_alpha   90.00
_cell.angle_beta   90.00
_cell.angle_gamma   90.00
#
_symmetry.space_group_name_H-M   'P 1'
#
loop_
_entity.id
_entity.type
_entity.pdbx_description
1 polymer ?
#
loop_
_entity_poly.entity_id
_entity_poly.type
_entity_poly.pdbx_seq_one_letter_code
_entity_poly.pdbx_strand_id
1 'polypeptide(L)'
;MQVNNSTNSTEDAEVEDTVAFPNDLYSQASKASAEDKLGFTVQVLEEMAVLFEEDHSAASWEESTVKDFVNIVTQQADGLHSCVNWHSHKKKNKKLHMYFKRLSGHVLERMGHSAESWELIRKKIKTHLMRAHQLVSSLLTTN
;
A
#
# COMPACT_ATOMS: atom_id res chain seq x y z
N MET A 1 23.30 49.37 -0.96
CA MET A 1 22.70 48.57 -2.05
C MET A 1 22.73 47.12 -1.61
N GLN A 2 21.57 46.47 -1.57
CA GLN A 2 21.32 45.18 -0.93
C GLN A 2 22.06 44.03 -1.63
N VAL A 3 22.64 43.15 -0.81
CA VAL A 3 23.17 41.85 -1.21
C VAL A 3 21.99 40.89 -1.31
N ASN A 4 21.67 40.46 -2.51
CA ASN A 4 20.70 39.43 -2.83
C ASN A 4 21.30 38.06 -2.50
N ASN A 5 20.99 37.54 -1.30
CA ASN A 5 21.23 36.15 -0.97
C ASN A 5 20.08 35.29 -1.54
N SER A 6 20.30 34.74 -2.73
CA SER A 6 19.45 33.66 -3.26
C SER A 6 19.70 32.40 -2.44
N THR A 7 18.89 32.20 -1.41
CA THR A 7 18.78 30.90 -0.74
C THR A 7 17.94 30.03 -1.68
N ASN A 8 18.62 29.24 -2.52
CA ASN A 8 17.98 28.16 -3.23
C ASN A 8 17.50 27.17 -2.17
N SER A 9 16.18 27.15 -1.92
CA SER A 9 15.55 26.21 -1.00
C SER A 9 15.63 24.83 -1.62
N THR A 10 16.59 24.03 -1.17
CA THR A 10 16.71 22.61 -1.49
C THR A 10 15.66 21.81 -0.73
N GLU A 11 14.38 22.19 -0.85
CA GLU A 11 13.24 21.49 -0.23
C GLU A 11 12.61 20.47 -1.19
N ASP A 12 12.93 20.51 -2.49
CA ASP A 12 12.39 19.59 -3.50
C ASP A 12 13.01 18.17 -3.46
N ALA A 13 14.04 17.94 -2.64
CA ALA A 13 14.72 16.64 -2.56
C ALA A 13 14.30 15.78 -1.34
N GLU A 14 13.48 16.30 -0.42
CA GLU A 14 13.10 15.57 0.82
C GLU A 14 11.73 14.86 0.74
N VAL A 15 11.00 14.98 -0.38
CA VAL A 15 9.65 14.38 -0.52
C VAL A 15 9.70 12.90 -0.93
N GLU A 16 10.89 12.32 -1.16
CA GLU A 16 11.00 10.92 -1.60
C GLU A 16 10.71 9.88 -0.50
N ASP A 17 10.63 10.25 0.79
CA ASP A 17 10.43 9.29 1.91
C ASP A 17 9.54 9.79 3.08
N THR A 18 8.31 10.21 2.82
CA THR A 18 7.40 10.60 3.93
C THR A 18 6.85 9.39 4.72
N VAL A 19 6.81 8.19 4.12
CA VAL A 19 6.34 6.96 4.79
C VAL A 19 7.17 5.76 4.31
N ALA A 20 8.15 5.35 5.11
CA ALA A 20 9.02 4.21 4.84
C ALA A 20 8.20 2.91 4.65
N PHE A 21 8.58 2.10 3.65
CA PHE A 21 7.92 0.83 3.36
C PHE A 21 8.03 -0.16 4.54
N PRO A 22 6.97 -0.91 4.90
CA PRO A 22 6.93 -1.70 6.12
C PRO A 22 7.61 -3.08 5.94
N ASN A 23 8.90 -3.07 5.60
CA ASN A 23 9.71 -4.28 5.35
C ASN A 23 9.66 -5.29 6.52
N ASP A 24 9.65 -4.80 7.76
CA ASP A 24 9.59 -5.65 8.94
C ASP A 24 8.28 -6.45 9.03
N LEU A 25 7.16 -5.86 8.61
CA LEU A 25 5.87 -6.54 8.65
C LEU A 25 5.82 -7.68 7.63
N TYR A 26 6.35 -7.46 6.43
CA TYR A 26 6.50 -8.51 5.42
C TYR A 26 7.48 -9.61 5.86
N SER A 27 8.56 -9.23 6.56
CA SER A 27 9.56 -10.16 7.09
C SER A 27 9.01 -11.01 8.24
N GLN A 28 8.08 -10.46 9.03
CA GLN A 28 7.35 -11.21 10.06
C GLN A 28 6.33 -12.16 9.41
N ALA A 29 5.55 -11.66 8.44
CA ALA A 29 4.56 -12.46 7.72
C ALA A 29 5.22 -13.64 7.00
N SER A 30 6.38 -13.46 6.37
CA SER A 30 7.08 -14.55 5.65
C SER A 30 7.50 -15.74 6.51
N LYS A 31 7.63 -15.54 7.83
CA LYS A 31 7.96 -16.57 8.82
C LYS A 31 6.74 -17.11 9.58
N ALA A 32 5.56 -16.55 9.32
CA ALA A 32 4.33 -16.94 10.00
C ALA A 32 3.71 -18.23 9.40
N SER A 33 2.64 -18.72 10.02
CA SER A 33 1.89 -19.87 9.51
C SER A 33 1.28 -19.59 8.13
N ALA A 34 0.92 -20.63 7.38
CA ALA A 34 0.30 -20.46 6.07
C ALA A 34 -0.98 -19.61 6.14
N GLU A 35 -1.80 -19.83 7.17
CA GLU A 35 -3.02 -19.07 7.41
C GLU A 35 -2.71 -17.59 7.75
N ASP A 36 -1.67 -17.32 8.55
CA ASP A 36 -1.27 -15.95 8.88
C ASP A 36 -0.68 -15.21 7.68
N LYS A 37 0.06 -15.92 6.81
CA LYS A 37 0.55 -15.37 5.54
C LYS A 37 -0.62 -14.95 4.66
N LEU A 38 -1.62 -15.82 4.50
CA LEU A 38 -2.83 -15.52 3.74
C LEU A 38 -3.60 -14.35 4.37
N GLY A 39 -3.85 -14.38 5.68
CA GLY A 39 -4.55 -13.30 6.37
C GLY A 39 -3.84 -11.95 6.26
N PHE A 40 -2.51 -11.92 6.33
CA PHE A 40 -1.72 -10.71 6.09
C PHE A 40 -1.87 -10.23 4.64
N THR A 41 -1.78 -11.12 3.65
CA THR A 41 -1.98 -10.76 2.23
C THR A 41 -3.39 -10.23 1.99
N VAL A 42 -4.43 -10.87 2.53
CA VAL A 42 -5.81 -10.39 2.42
C VAL A 42 -5.92 -8.96 2.95
N GLN A 43 -5.39 -8.68 4.14
CA GLN A 43 -5.41 -7.32 4.67
C GLN A 43 -4.65 -6.33 3.77
N VAL A 44 -3.50 -6.70 3.19
CA VAL A 44 -2.78 -5.83 2.26
C VAL A 44 -3.68 -5.45 1.06
N LEU A 45 -4.37 -6.43 0.47
CA LEU A 45 -5.24 -6.19 -0.69
C LEU A 45 -6.48 -5.36 -0.32
N GLU A 46 -7.10 -5.62 0.83
CA GLU A 46 -8.22 -4.81 1.34
C GLU A 46 -7.82 -3.34 1.56
N GLU A 47 -6.68 -3.09 2.21
CA GLU A 47 -6.22 -1.72 2.48
C GLU A 47 -5.82 -0.98 1.19
N MET A 48 -5.33 -1.71 0.17
CA MET A 48 -5.12 -1.14 -1.16
C MET A 48 -6.44 -0.75 -1.82
N ALA A 49 -7.44 -1.63 -1.81
CA ALA A 49 -8.74 -1.35 -2.41
C ALA A 49 -9.34 -0.08 -1.80
N VAL A 50 -9.37 0.02 -0.46
CA VAL A 50 -9.85 1.20 0.26
C VAL A 50 -9.05 2.45 -0.08
N LEU A 51 -7.72 2.37 -0.19
CA LEU A 51 -6.91 3.54 -0.54
C LEU A 51 -7.24 4.10 -1.93
N PHE A 52 -7.55 3.23 -2.90
CA PHE A 52 -7.88 3.64 -4.27
C PHE A 52 -9.34 4.10 -4.45
N GLU A 53 -10.17 4.02 -3.41
CA GLU A 53 -11.49 4.66 -3.39
C GLU A 53 -11.42 6.17 -3.10
N GLU A 54 -10.26 6.69 -2.67
CA GLU A 54 -10.03 8.12 -2.46
C GLU A 54 -9.98 8.90 -3.79
N ASP A 55 -10.16 10.23 -3.71
CA ASP A 55 -10.16 11.10 -4.88
C ASP A 55 -8.80 11.11 -5.59
N HIS A 56 -8.79 10.51 -6.78
CA HIS A 56 -7.66 10.44 -7.70
C HIS A 56 -7.88 11.27 -8.97
N SER A 57 -8.80 12.24 -8.96
CA SER A 57 -9.12 13.08 -10.13
C SER A 57 -7.95 13.88 -10.67
N ALA A 58 -6.98 14.24 -9.82
CA ALA A 58 -5.75 14.92 -10.21
C ALA A 58 -4.73 13.97 -10.86
N ALA A 59 -4.84 12.66 -10.63
CA ALA A 59 -4.06 11.68 -11.35
C ALA A 59 -4.68 11.50 -12.74
N SER A 60 -3.94 11.73 -13.82
CA SER A 60 -4.42 11.64 -15.21
C SER A 60 -4.72 10.21 -15.68
N TRP A 61 -5.15 9.35 -14.76
CA TRP A 61 -5.39 7.94 -14.95
C TRP A 61 -6.78 7.73 -15.51
N GLU A 62 -6.92 6.73 -16.37
CA GLU A 62 -8.22 6.34 -16.90
C GLU A 62 -9.07 5.71 -15.79
N GLU A 63 -10.27 6.24 -15.56
CA GLU A 63 -11.16 5.80 -14.47
C GLU A 63 -11.53 4.31 -14.59
N SER A 64 -11.74 3.80 -15.81
CA SER A 64 -12.00 2.37 -16.04
C SER A 64 -10.83 1.50 -15.61
N THR A 65 -9.59 1.91 -15.90
CA THR A 65 -8.40 1.17 -15.49
C THR A 65 -8.26 1.12 -13.96
N VAL A 66 -8.54 2.23 -13.26
CA VAL A 66 -8.51 2.26 -11.79
C VAL A 66 -9.62 1.39 -11.19
N LYS A 67 -10.83 1.48 -11.73
CA LYS A 67 -11.96 0.65 -11.31
C LYS A 67 -11.68 -0.84 -11.51
N ASP A 68 -11.10 -1.23 -12.65
CA ASP A 68 -10.73 -2.61 -12.92
C ASP A 68 -9.63 -3.09 -11.97
N PHE A 69 -8.67 -2.23 -11.64
CA PHE A 69 -7.66 -2.53 -10.62
C PHE A 69 -8.31 -2.81 -9.25
N VAL A 70 -9.19 -1.93 -8.76
CA VAL A 70 -9.90 -2.12 -7.49
C VAL A 70 -10.72 -3.41 -7.51
N ASN A 71 -11.47 -3.67 -8.58
CA ASN A 71 -12.27 -4.89 -8.73
C ASN A 71 -11.41 -6.16 -8.64
N ILE A 72 -10.28 -6.19 -9.35
CA ILE A 72 -9.36 -7.35 -9.35
C ILE A 72 -8.76 -7.56 -7.96
N VAL A 73 -8.28 -6.50 -7.31
CA VAL A 73 -7.67 -6.59 -5.98
C VAL A 73 -8.68 -7.07 -4.93
N THR A 74 -9.91 -6.54 -4.97
CA THR A 74 -11.01 -6.98 -4.09
C THR A 74 -11.36 -8.44 -4.34
N GLN A 75 -11.51 -8.85 -5.61
CA GLN A 75 -11.81 -10.25 -5.94
C GLN A 75 -10.69 -11.21 -5.48
N GLN A 76 -9.43 -10.79 -5.59
CA GLN A 76 -8.29 -11.55 -5.06
C GLN A 76 -8.32 -11.63 -3.54
N ALA A 77 -8.66 -10.54 -2.84
CA ALA A 77 -8.82 -10.52 -1.40
C ALA A 77 -9.91 -11.51 -0.96
N ASP A 78 -11.10 -11.44 -1.56
CA ASP A 78 -12.24 -12.32 -1.26
C ASP A 78 -11.91 -13.80 -1.51
N GLY A 79 -11.25 -14.09 -2.65
CA GLY A 79 -10.82 -15.43 -3.00
C GLY A 79 -9.85 -16.01 -1.96
N LEU A 80 -8.83 -15.25 -1.56
CA LEU A 80 -7.88 -15.68 -0.52
C LEU A 80 -8.53 -15.75 0.86
N HIS A 81 -9.43 -14.82 1.18
CA HIS A 81 -10.15 -14.79 2.45
C HIS A 81 -11.00 -16.05 2.62
N SER A 82 -11.59 -16.58 1.54
CA SER A 82 -12.36 -17.83 1.58
C SER A 82 -11.55 -19.07 2.01
N CYS A 83 -10.21 -19.02 1.89
CA CYS A 83 -9.30 -20.09 2.29
C CYS A 83 -8.86 -20.01 3.76
N VAL A 84 -9.19 -18.94 4.48
CA VAL A 84 -8.76 -18.69 5.86
C VAL A 84 -9.89 -19.05 6.82
N ASN A 85 -9.61 -19.82 7.87
CA ASN A 85 -10.63 -20.22 8.84
C ASN A 85 -10.79 -19.14 9.92
N TRP A 86 -11.72 -18.21 9.69
CA TRP A 86 -11.99 -17.07 10.59
C TRP A 86 -12.56 -17.47 11.97
N HIS A 87 -12.86 -18.74 12.21
CA HIS A 87 -13.19 -19.22 13.55
C HIS A 87 -12.01 -19.10 14.52
N SER A 88 -10.78 -18.93 14.02
CA SER A 88 -9.69 -18.39 14.83
C SER A 88 -9.83 -16.87 14.87
N HIS A 89 -10.00 -16.28 16.06
CA HIS A 89 -10.12 -14.82 16.27
C HIS A 89 -8.82 -14.05 15.92
N LYS A 90 -8.28 -14.24 14.72
CA LYS A 90 -7.03 -13.61 14.28
C LYS A 90 -7.30 -12.15 13.95
N LYS A 91 -6.71 -11.30 14.77
CA LYS A 91 -6.88 -9.84 14.72
C LYS A 91 -6.10 -9.27 13.53
N LYS A 92 -6.72 -8.36 12.76
CA LYS A 92 -6.02 -7.58 11.72
C LYS A 92 -4.74 -6.94 12.27
N ASN A 93 -3.70 -6.91 11.45
CA ASN A 93 -2.42 -6.28 11.79
C ASN A 93 -2.60 -4.76 11.90
N LYS A 94 -2.66 -4.26 13.14
CA LYS A 94 -2.85 -2.83 13.41
C LYS A 94 -1.72 -1.96 12.85
N LYS A 95 -0.48 -2.45 12.82
CA LYS A 95 0.65 -1.67 12.30
C LYS A 95 0.54 -1.50 10.78
N LEU A 96 0.08 -2.53 10.08
CA LEU A 96 -0.20 -2.45 8.64
C LEU A 96 -1.32 -1.45 8.36
N HIS A 97 -2.41 -1.52 9.12
CA HIS A 97 -3.51 -0.55 8.99
C HIS A 97 -3.04 0.90 9.21
N MET A 98 -2.27 1.12 10.28
CA MET A 98 -1.69 2.44 10.55
C MET A 98 -0.73 2.92 9.46
N TYR A 99 -0.04 2.00 8.78
CA TYR A 99 0.80 2.35 7.64
C TYR A 99 -0.03 2.87 6.47
N PHE A 100 -1.12 2.20 6.08
CA PHE A 100 -2.01 2.68 5.02
C PHE A 100 -2.71 3.99 5.39
N LYS A 101 -3.12 4.16 6.66
CA LYS A 101 -3.61 5.45 7.16
C LYS A 101 -2.59 6.58 7.04
N ARG A 102 -1.29 6.30 7.17
CA ARG A 102 -0.23 7.30 6.92
C ARG A 102 -0.06 7.58 5.44
N LEU A 103 -0.26 6.60 4.55
CA LEU A 103 -0.27 6.86 3.10
C LEU A 103 -1.39 7.85 2.74
N SER A 104 -2.61 7.56 3.18
CA SER A 104 -3.77 8.45 3.03
C SER A 104 -3.48 9.84 3.64
N GLY A 105 -3.21 9.93 4.95
CA GLY A 105 -3.11 11.23 5.61
C GLY A 105 -1.81 12.02 5.39
N HIS A 106 -0.66 11.35 5.27
CA HIS A 106 0.64 12.05 5.16
C HIS A 106 1.12 12.22 3.72
N VAL A 107 0.62 11.41 2.78
CA VAL A 107 0.97 11.52 1.37
C VAL A 107 -0.17 12.16 0.61
N LEU A 108 -1.35 11.54 0.55
CA LEU A 108 -2.47 12.06 -0.24
C LEU A 108 -3.01 13.38 0.31
N GLU A 109 -3.49 13.40 1.55
CA GLU A 109 -4.13 14.60 2.13
C GLU A 109 -3.16 15.79 2.20
N ARG A 110 -1.92 15.58 2.69
CA ARG A 110 -0.93 16.67 2.84
C ARG A 110 -0.45 17.25 1.52
N MET A 111 -0.38 16.44 0.47
CA MET A 111 0.00 16.89 -0.87
C MET A 111 -1.23 17.27 -1.72
N GLY A 112 -2.41 17.35 -1.11
CA GLY A 112 -3.64 17.80 -1.75
C GLY A 112 -4.12 16.90 -2.87
N HIS A 113 -3.95 15.57 -2.73
CA HIS A 113 -4.31 14.57 -3.75
C HIS A 113 -3.70 14.87 -5.12
N SER A 114 -2.53 15.51 -5.16
CA SER A 114 -1.86 15.89 -6.41
C SER A 114 -1.46 14.67 -7.24
N ALA A 115 -1.26 14.88 -8.55
CA ALA A 115 -0.75 13.84 -9.45
C ALA A 115 0.56 13.20 -8.95
N GLU A 116 1.44 14.01 -8.34
CA GLU A 116 2.70 13.55 -7.75
C GLU A 116 2.46 12.62 -6.55
N SER A 117 1.56 12.98 -5.64
CA SER A 117 1.23 12.17 -4.48
C SER A 117 0.67 10.79 -4.88
N TRP A 118 -0.17 10.76 -5.92
CA TRP A 118 -0.72 9.53 -6.47
C TRP A 118 0.33 8.67 -7.18
N GLU A 119 1.32 9.28 -7.83
CA GLU A 119 2.44 8.53 -8.41
C GLU A 119 3.34 7.91 -7.32
N LEU A 120 3.53 8.60 -6.18
CA LEU A 120 4.20 8.01 -5.01
C LEU A 120 3.40 6.82 -4.45
N ILE A 121 2.08 6.95 -4.31
CA ILE A 121 1.20 5.85 -3.90
C ILE A 121 1.32 4.68 -4.87
N ARG A 122 1.20 4.92 -6.18
CA ARG A 122 1.32 3.88 -7.21
C ARG A 122 2.62 3.08 -7.08
N LYS A 123 3.77 3.75 -6.88
CA LYS A 123 5.07 3.07 -6.69
C LYS A 123 5.09 2.19 -5.44
N LYS A 124 4.53 2.67 -4.32
CA LYS A 124 4.44 1.90 -3.07
C LYS A 124 3.49 0.70 -3.23
N ILE A 125 2.36 0.89 -3.89
CA ILE A 125 1.35 -0.15 -4.11
C ILE A 125 1.89 -1.25 -5.03
N LYS A 126 2.61 -0.89 -6.10
CA LYS A 126 3.36 -1.84 -6.92
C LYS A 126 4.31 -2.70 -6.08
N THR A 127 5.04 -2.08 -5.15
CA THR A 127 5.97 -2.79 -4.27
C THR A 127 5.23 -3.75 -3.33
N HIS A 128 4.11 -3.32 -2.76
CA HIS A 128 3.27 -4.19 -1.94
C HIS A 128 2.72 -5.39 -2.74
N LEU A 129 2.24 -5.20 -3.97
CA LEU A 129 1.74 -6.28 -4.82
C LEU A 129 2.84 -7.32 -5.10
N MET A 130 4.07 -6.86 -5.41
CA MET A 130 5.21 -7.75 -5.61
C MET A 130 5.53 -8.56 -4.33
N ARG A 131 5.53 -7.91 -3.17
CA ARG A 131 5.81 -8.57 -1.88
C ARG A 131 4.69 -9.53 -1.45
N ALA A 132 3.43 -9.15 -1.67
CA ALA A 132 2.27 -9.99 -1.40
C ALA A 132 2.27 -11.24 -2.32
N HIS A 133 2.57 -11.07 -3.60
CA HIS A 133 2.73 -12.18 -4.53
C HIS A 133 3.85 -13.12 -4.09
N GLN A 134 5.03 -12.60 -3.72
CA GLN A 134 6.12 -13.43 -3.16
C GLN A 134 5.67 -14.22 -1.91
N LEU A 135 4.91 -13.58 -1.02
CA LEU A 135 4.41 -14.19 0.20
C LEU A 135 3.48 -15.37 -0.10
N VAL A 136 2.50 -15.18 -1.00
CA VAL A 136 1.55 -16.23 -1.40
C VAL A 136 2.26 -17.33 -2.20
N SER A 137 3.15 -16.99 -3.14
CA SER A 137 3.90 -17.97 -3.92
C SER A 137 4.77 -18.88 -3.05
N SER A 138 5.27 -18.40 -1.91
CA SER A 138 5.99 -19.23 -0.94
C SER A 138 5.16 -20.36 -0.31
N LEU A 139 3.83 -20.30 -0.43
CA LEU A 139 2.91 -21.35 0.02
C LEU A 139 2.78 -22.49 -1.01
N LEU A 140 3.10 -22.21 -2.28
CA LEU A 140 2.98 -23.15 -3.38
C LEU A 140 4.26 -23.98 -3.58
N THR A 141 5.39 -23.50 -3.07
CA THR A 141 6.64 -24.26 -3.06
C THR A 141 6.58 -25.29 -1.93
N THR A 142 6.22 -26.52 -2.26
CA THR A 142 6.41 -27.69 -1.38
C THR A 142 7.90 -27.94 -1.18
N ASN A 143 8.36 -27.95 0.08
CA ASN A 143 9.66 -28.52 0.45
C ASN A 143 9.65 -30.04 0.29
#